data_AF-A0A9X6AHC3-F1
#
_entry.id   AF-A0A9X6AHC3-F1
#
_cell.length_a   1.000
_cell.length_b   1.000
_cell.length_c   1.000
_cell.angle_alpha   90.00
_cell.angle_beta   90.00
_cell.angle_gamma   90.00
#
_symmetry.space_group_name_H-M   'P 1'
#
loop_
_entity.id
_entity.type
_entity.pdbx_description
1 polymer ?
#
loop_
_entity_poly.entity_id
_entity_poly.type
_entity_poly.pdbx_seq_one_letter_code
_entity_poly.pdbx_strand_id
1 'polypeptide(L)'
;VCVALTGYGLDAGDDPAFDYVVQAATGVAALTGDPAGPPTLPGYSSADNSSGLTAALGLLAQIVSGRGGQVEVSLRDVMLSQLNYRASAYLNEGIEPRRLPLGAHSYYVPAQLFPTADGHLALFITHDGFWKSFAGEAGIEGFPAMAERAARREEVLDVVTKALASDTATAWETRLRPLGVPAAAVRTLPQALAATPEAIVTAGDFRLVRGPVRVAGYEPAYGPPP
;
A
#
# COMPACT_ATOMS: atom_id res chain seq x y z
N VAL A 1 -30.25 3.07 -10.06
CA VAL A 1 -28.85 3.45 -10.34
C VAL A 1 -28.23 2.30 -11.12
N CYS A 2 -27.61 2.56 -12.26
CA CYS A 2 -26.83 1.57 -13.02
C CYS A 2 -25.35 1.92 -12.86
N VAL A 3 -24.49 0.93 -12.61
CA VAL A 3 -23.04 1.13 -12.54
C VAL A 3 -22.40 0.36 -13.68
N ALA A 4 -21.70 1.07 -14.55
CA ALA A 4 -20.82 0.49 -15.53
C ALA A 4 -19.39 0.52 -14.99
N LEU A 5 -18.82 -0.67 -14.81
CA LEU A 5 -17.41 -0.85 -14.47
C LEU A 5 -16.70 -1.42 -15.69
N THR A 6 -15.86 -0.61 -16.33
CA THR A 6 -15.20 -0.96 -17.60
C THR A 6 -13.69 -0.80 -17.52
N GLY A 7 -12.96 -1.27 -18.53
CA GLY A 7 -11.52 -1.05 -18.61
C GLY A 7 -11.12 0.41 -18.77
N TYR A 8 -11.79 1.11 -19.68
CA TYR A 8 -11.34 2.39 -20.23
C TYR A 8 -12.42 3.49 -20.30
N GLY A 9 -13.64 3.20 -19.84
CA GLY A 9 -14.81 4.09 -19.91
C GLY A 9 -15.91 3.56 -20.84
N LEU A 10 -17.10 4.14 -20.80
CA LEU A 10 -18.24 3.76 -21.66
C LEU A 10 -18.09 4.26 -23.10
N ASP A 11 -17.47 5.43 -23.26
CA ASP A 11 -17.21 6.03 -24.58
C ASP A 11 -15.88 5.55 -25.19
N ALA A 12 -15.19 4.63 -24.52
CA ALA A 12 -13.99 3.99 -25.04
C ALA A 12 -14.34 2.86 -26.01
N GLY A 13 -13.40 2.48 -26.87
CA GLY A 13 -13.56 1.31 -27.75
C GLY A 13 -13.57 -0.02 -26.99
N ASP A 14 -13.76 -1.11 -27.73
CA ASP A 14 -13.88 -2.48 -27.19
C ASP A 14 -12.52 -3.16 -26.89
N ASP A 15 -11.50 -2.38 -26.52
CA ASP A 15 -10.19 -2.94 -26.20
C ASP A 15 -10.28 -3.85 -24.97
N PRO A 16 -9.74 -5.09 -25.03
CA PRO A 16 -9.80 -6.02 -23.92
C PRO A 16 -8.98 -5.50 -22.74
N ALA A 17 -9.64 -5.38 -21.59
CA ALA A 17 -9.03 -4.92 -20.36
C ALA A 17 -8.97 -6.05 -19.33
N PHE A 18 -7.76 -6.26 -18.80
CA PHE A 18 -7.52 -7.01 -17.58
C PHE A 18 -6.65 -6.16 -16.66
N ASP A 19 -6.70 -6.46 -15.37
CA ASP A 19 -5.90 -5.80 -14.33
C ASP A 19 -4.46 -5.52 -14.77
N TYR A 20 -3.77 -6.53 -15.30
CA TYR A 20 -2.36 -6.44 -15.69
C TYR A 20 -2.15 -5.47 -16.86
N VAL A 21 -3.05 -5.51 -17.84
CA VAL A 21 -3.00 -4.65 -19.04
C VAL A 21 -3.18 -3.19 -18.64
N VAL A 22 -4.15 -2.93 -17.76
CA VAL A 22 -4.40 -1.56 -17.29
C VAL A 22 -3.24 -1.05 -16.46
N GLN A 23 -2.73 -1.84 -15.51
CA GLN A 23 -1.58 -1.45 -14.69
C GLN A 23 -0.31 -1.18 -15.51
N ALA A 24 -0.09 -1.93 -16.60
CA ALA A 24 0.99 -1.67 -17.54
C ALA A 24 0.78 -0.33 -18.28
N ALA A 25 -0.45 -0.06 -18.73
CA ALA A 25 -0.79 1.15 -19.48
C ALA A 25 -0.82 2.43 -18.62
N THR A 26 -1.08 2.33 -17.31
CA THR A 26 -1.20 3.48 -16.41
C THR A 26 0.07 3.79 -15.62
N GLY A 27 1.18 3.13 -15.94
CA GLY A 27 2.49 3.37 -15.32
C GLY A 27 2.68 2.70 -13.95
N VAL A 28 1.66 2.02 -13.40
CA VAL A 28 1.75 1.30 -12.11
C VAL A 28 2.81 0.20 -12.19
N ALA A 29 2.83 -0.58 -13.27
CA ALA A 29 3.84 -1.62 -13.44
C ALA A 29 5.26 -1.04 -13.53
N ALA A 30 5.43 0.07 -14.26
CA ALA A 30 6.72 0.76 -14.38
C ALA A 30 7.24 1.30 -13.03
N LEU A 31 6.35 1.58 -12.08
CA LEU A 31 6.70 2.06 -10.75
C LEU A 31 6.86 0.96 -9.70
N THR A 32 6.66 -0.30 -10.07
CA THR A 32 6.68 -1.44 -9.14
C THR A 32 7.90 -2.33 -9.37
N GLY A 33 8.51 -2.79 -8.28
CA GLY A 33 9.69 -3.65 -8.28
C GLY A 33 11.00 -2.91 -7.97
N ASP A 34 12.11 -3.65 -8.04
CA ASP A 34 13.44 -3.08 -7.86
C ASP A 34 13.85 -2.20 -9.07
N PRO A 35 14.60 -1.10 -8.88
CA PRO A 35 15.05 -0.27 -9.99
C PRO A 35 15.92 -1.01 -11.02
N ALA A 36 16.76 -1.95 -10.58
CA ALA A 36 17.66 -2.71 -11.44
C ALA A 36 16.96 -3.88 -12.16
N GLY A 37 15.78 -4.28 -11.68
CA GLY A 37 14.95 -5.32 -12.31
C GLY A 37 14.03 -4.79 -13.41
N PRO A 38 13.41 -5.69 -14.20
CA PRO A 38 12.31 -5.31 -15.07
C PRO A 38 11.10 -4.79 -14.26
N PRO A 39 10.20 -3.99 -14.87
CA PRO A 39 8.92 -3.64 -14.25
C PRO A 39 8.17 -4.89 -13.76
N THR A 40 7.54 -4.80 -12.60
CA THR A 40 6.72 -5.89 -12.03
C THR A 40 5.31 -5.40 -11.69
N LEU A 41 4.47 -6.30 -11.18
CA LEU A 41 3.12 -5.98 -10.72
C LEU A 41 3.01 -6.16 -9.20
N PRO A 42 2.11 -5.43 -8.53
CA PRO A 42 1.74 -5.71 -7.15
C PRO A 42 1.22 -7.15 -6.98
N GLY A 43 1.42 -7.73 -5.80
CA GLY A 43 1.04 -9.11 -5.49
C GLY A 43 -0.47 -9.38 -5.37
N TYR A 44 -1.33 -8.49 -5.89
CA TYR A 44 -2.79 -8.61 -5.90
C TYR A 44 -3.39 -7.86 -7.08
N SER A 45 -4.65 -8.14 -7.44
CA SER A 45 -5.39 -7.45 -8.51
C SER A 45 -5.74 -6.01 -8.11
N SER A 46 -4.78 -5.12 -8.24
CA SER A 46 -4.88 -3.75 -7.71
C SER A 46 -5.87 -2.89 -8.47
N ALA A 47 -5.95 -3.02 -9.80
CA ALA A 47 -6.91 -2.31 -10.62
C ALA A 47 -8.33 -2.83 -10.38
N ASP A 48 -8.53 -4.15 -10.39
CA ASP A 48 -9.85 -4.74 -10.17
C ASP A 48 -10.41 -4.37 -8.78
N ASN A 49 -9.61 -4.57 -7.73
CA ASN A 49 -10.06 -4.31 -6.36
C ASN A 49 -10.33 -2.83 -6.11
N SER A 50 -9.45 -1.94 -6.56
CA SER A 50 -9.64 -0.50 -6.37
C SER A 50 -10.84 0.02 -7.15
N SER A 51 -11.07 -0.51 -8.35
CA SER A 51 -12.18 -0.07 -9.20
C SER A 51 -13.51 -0.62 -8.71
N GLY A 52 -13.54 -1.86 -8.21
CA GLY A 52 -14.72 -2.42 -7.54
C GLY A 52 -15.14 -1.61 -6.31
N LEU A 53 -14.19 -1.22 -5.46
CA LEU A 53 -14.46 -0.34 -4.30
C LEU A 53 -14.94 1.04 -4.74
N THR A 54 -14.35 1.61 -5.79
CA THR A 54 -14.77 2.91 -6.35
C THR A 54 -16.18 2.84 -6.94
N ALA A 55 -16.51 1.76 -7.65
CA ALA A 55 -17.84 1.49 -8.19
C ALA A 55 -18.90 1.36 -7.08
N ALA A 56 -18.57 0.63 -5.99
CA ALA A 56 -19.43 0.51 -4.82
C ALA A 56 -19.68 1.87 -4.15
N LEU A 57 -18.65 2.71 -4.03
CA LEU A 57 -18.79 4.08 -3.50
C LEU A 57 -19.67 4.96 -4.39
N GLY A 58 -19.47 4.92 -5.71
CA GLY A 58 -20.29 5.66 -6.66
C GLY A 58 -21.77 5.23 -6.63
N LEU A 59 -22.02 3.92 -6.53
CA LEU A 59 -23.36 3.38 -6.33
C LEU A 59 -24.00 3.91 -5.03
N LEU A 60 -23.28 3.78 -3.91
CA LEU A 60 -23.76 4.22 -2.61
C LEU A 60 -24.07 5.72 -2.61
N ALA A 61 -23.19 6.54 -3.19
CA ALA A 61 -23.39 7.99 -3.30
C ALA A 61 -24.68 8.34 -4.06
N GLN A 62 -24.96 7.66 -5.18
CA GLN A 62 -26.22 7.88 -5.91
C GLN A 62 -27.44 7.44 -5.12
N ILE A 63 -27.40 6.25 -4.49
CA ILE A 63 -28.48 5.76 -3.63
C ILE A 63 -28.77 6.75 -2.50
N VAL A 64 -27.74 7.19 -1.76
CA VAL A 64 -27.87 8.15 -0.65
C VAL A 64 -28.38 9.51 -1.13
N SER A 65 -28.01 9.95 -2.33
CA SER A 65 -28.53 11.18 -2.90
C SER A 65 -30.02 11.13 -3.25
N GLY A 66 -30.63 9.94 -3.25
CA GLY A 66 -32.01 9.72 -3.66
C GLY A 66 -32.25 9.84 -5.16
N ARG A 67 -31.18 9.91 -5.97
CA ARG A 67 -31.26 10.05 -7.43
C ARG A 67 -30.94 8.74 -8.14
N GLY A 68 -31.65 8.47 -9.23
CA GLY A 68 -31.26 7.47 -10.22
C GLY A 68 -30.22 8.03 -11.20
N GLY A 69 -29.65 7.15 -12.02
CA GLY A 69 -28.70 7.56 -13.05
C GLY A 69 -27.68 6.47 -13.38
N GLN A 70 -26.87 6.77 -14.39
CA GLN A 70 -25.68 6.02 -14.77
C GLN A 70 -24.49 6.48 -13.93
N VAL A 71 -23.77 5.54 -13.35
CA VAL A 71 -22.45 5.72 -12.73
C VAL A 71 -21.46 5.00 -13.63
N GLU A 72 -20.35 5.67 -13.93
CA GLU A 72 -19.27 5.10 -14.72
C GLU A 72 -17.99 5.08 -13.87
N VAL A 73 -17.30 3.95 -13.88
CA VAL A 73 -15.98 3.77 -13.30
C VAL A 73 -15.14 2.99 -14.29
N SER A 74 -13.95 3.49 -14.60
CA SER A 74 -12.99 2.78 -15.44
C SER A 74 -11.75 2.36 -14.65
N LEU A 75 -11.21 1.18 -14.93
CA LEU A 75 -9.97 0.71 -14.30
C LEU A 75 -8.82 1.69 -14.57
N ARG A 76 -8.72 2.23 -15.80
CA ARG A 76 -7.69 3.20 -16.18
C ARG A 76 -7.73 4.44 -15.29
N ASP A 77 -8.89 5.08 -15.17
CA ASP A 77 -8.99 6.37 -14.48
C ASP A 77 -8.81 6.18 -12.97
N VAL A 78 -9.28 5.05 -12.42
CA VAL A 78 -9.02 4.67 -11.03
C VAL A 78 -7.52 4.51 -10.81
N MET A 79 -6.79 3.77 -11.66
CA MET A 79 -5.35 3.57 -11.49
C MET A 79 -4.54 4.86 -11.63
N LEU A 80 -4.88 5.73 -12.57
CA LEU A 80 -4.25 7.05 -12.67
C LEU A 80 -4.52 7.89 -11.42
N SER A 81 -5.76 7.86 -10.91
CA SER A 81 -6.12 8.55 -9.66
C SER A 81 -5.36 8.02 -8.45
N GLN A 82 -5.09 6.71 -8.37
CA GLN A 82 -4.35 6.10 -7.25
C GLN A 82 -2.88 6.55 -7.19
N LEU A 83 -2.28 7.01 -8.30
CA LEU A 83 -0.93 7.57 -8.29
C LEU A 83 -0.83 8.93 -7.59
N ASN A 84 -1.97 9.61 -7.38
CA ASN A 84 -2.16 10.75 -6.48
C ASN A 84 -0.99 11.76 -6.51
N TYR A 85 -0.18 11.83 -5.44
CA TYR A 85 0.89 12.82 -5.31
C TYR A 85 2.00 12.66 -6.36
N ARG A 86 2.21 11.46 -6.90
CA ARG A 86 3.21 11.23 -7.95
C ARG A 86 2.74 11.82 -9.28
N ALA A 87 1.47 11.60 -9.61
CA ALA A 87 0.85 12.21 -10.78
C ALA A 87 0.85 13.74 -10.64
N SER A 88 0.49 14.26 -9.46
CA SER A 88 0.50 15.71 -9.20
C SER A 88 1.90 16.32 -9.31
N ALA A 89 2.93 15.70 -8.73
CA ALA A 89 4.31 16.19 -8.82
C ALA A 89 4.83 16.23 -10.26
N TYR A 90 4.51 15.21 -11.07
CA TYR A 90 4.86 15.21 -12.49
C TYR A 90 4.11 16.31 -13.27
N LEU A 91 2.78 16.41 -13.09
CA LEU A 91 1.95 17.34 -13.85
C LEU A 91 2.25 18.82 -13.54
N ASN A 92 2.63 19.14 -12.30
CA ASN A 92 2.84 20.53 -11.86
C ASN A 92 4.31 20.97 -11.88
N GLU A 93 5.25 20.04 -11.63
CA GLU A 93 6.67 20.37 -11.46
C GLU A 93 7.59 19.57 -12.39
N GLY A 94 7.05 18.67 -13.23
CA GLY A 94 7.85 17.82 -14.11
C GLY A 94 8.69 16.78 -13.39
N ILE A 95 8.44 16.54 -12.09
CA ILE A 95 9.20 15.59 -11.29
C ILE A 95 8.80 14.16 -11.71
N GLU A 96 9.68 13.52 -12.47
CA GLU A 96 9.46 12.16 -12.95
C GLU A 96 9.56 11.15 -11.79
N PRO A 97 8.52 10.33 -11.56
CA PRO A 97 8.53 9.33 -10.50
C PRO A 97 9.51 8.20 -10.84
N ARG A 98 10.28 7.75 -9.83
CA ARG A 98 11.28 6.69 -9.99
C ARG A 98 11.00 5.54 -9.04
N ARG A 99 11.31 4.31 -9.48
CA ARG A 99 11.46 3.17 -8.56
C ARG A 99 12.63 3.46 -7.63
N LEU A 100 12.49 3.09 -6.37
CA LEU A 100 13.56 3.14 -5.38
C LEU A 100 13.81 1.74 -4.82
N PRO A 101 15.07 1.40 -4.47
CA PRO A 101 15.39 0.09 -3.91
C PRO A 101 14.54 -0.21 -2.67
N LEU A 102 14.21 -1.49 -2.47
CA LEU A 102 13.48 -1.97 -1.29
C LEU A 102 12.13 -1.26 -1.04
N GLY A 103 11.51 -0.75 -2.10
CA GLY A 103 10.21 -0.08 -2.04
C GLY A 103 10.23 1.25 -1.30
N ALA A 104 11.36 1.97 -1.30
CA ALA A 104 11.49 3.18 -0.52
C ALA A 104 10.52 4.28 -0.93
N HIS A 105 10.08 5.06 0.06
CA HIS A 105 9.25 6.22 -0.15
C HIS A 105 10.06 7.35 -0.82
N SER A 106 9.41 8.12 -1.70
CA SER A 106 10.07 9.19 -2.47
C SER A 106 10.55 10.34 -1.58
N TYR A 107 9.76 10.72 -0.58
CA TYR A 107 10.03 11.90 0.26
C TYR A 107 10.51 11.61 1.70
N TYR A 108 9.98 10.60 2.37
CA TYR A 108 10.36 10.29 3.76
C TYR A 108 11.59 9.39 3.82
N VAL A 109 12.53 9.74 4.70
CA VAL A 109 13.76 9.00 4.93
C VAL A 109 14.02 8.88 6.45
N PRO A 110 14.22 7.66 6.99
CA PRO A 110 14.02 6.35 6.33
C PRO A 110 12.54 5.95 6.24
N ALA A 111 12.12 5.45 5.07
CA ALA A 111 10.82 4.82 4.89
C ALA A 111 10.88 3.75 3.79
N GLN A 112 11.16 2.49 4.15
CA GLN A 112 11.33 1.37 3.21
C GLN A 112 11.32 0.01 3.94
N LEU A 113 11.50 -1.07 3.19
CA LEU A 113 11.89 -2.35 3.75
C LEU A 113 13.40 -2.34 4.03
N PHE A 114 13.79 -2.83 5.19
CA PHE A 114 15.18 -2.99 5.59
C PHE A 114 15.50 -4.47 5.83
N PRO A 115 16.62 -5.00 5.31
CA PRO A 115 17.09 -6.30 5.73
C PRO A 115 17.49 -6.25 7.22
N THR A 116 17.29 -7.36 7.91
CA THR A 116 17.65 -7.53 9.32
C THR A 116 18.47 -8.82 9.48
N ALA A 117 18.79 -9.24 10.70
CA ALA A 117 19.48 -10.52 10.91
C ALA A 117 18.68 -11.73 10.40
N ASP A 118 17.34 -11.62 10.46
CA ASP A 118 16.41 -12.59 9.89
C ASP A 118 15.13 -11.90 9.41
N GLY A 119 14.85 -12.03 8.10
CA GLY A 119 13.74 -11.37 7.44
C GLY A 119 13.96 -9.88 7.17
N HIS A 120 12.85 -9.20 6.82
CA HIS A 120 12.85 -7.77 6.52
C HIS A 120 11.90 -7.02 7.46
N LEU A 121 12.27 -5.81 7.85
CA LEU A 121 11.45 -4.89 8.63
C LEU A 121 10.99 -3.74 7.73
N ALA A 122 9.68 -3.54 7.61
CA ALA A 122 9.14 -2.28 7.15
C ALA A 122 9.33 -1.25 8.28
N LEU A 123 10.03 -0.15 8.01
CA LEU A 123 10.21 0.97 8.94
C LEU A 123 9.78 2.25 8.25
N PHE A 124 8.94 3.06 8.90
CA PHE A 124 8.42 4.30 8.32
C PHE A 124 8.56 5.48 9.29
N ILE A 125 9.61 6.29 9.10
CA ILE A 125 9.89 7.48 9.91
C ILE A 125 9.41 8.73 9.16
N THR A 126 8.28 9.28 9.60
CA THR A 126 7.65 10.47 8.97
C THR A 126 8.13 11.81 9.54
N HIS A 127 8.68 11.83 10.75
CA HIS A 127 9.02 13.07 11.45
C HIS A 127 10.10 12.86 12.52
N ASP A 128 10.64 13.96 13.04
CA ASP A 128 11.80 13.97 13.93
C ASP A 128 11.55 13.28 15.28
N GLY A 129 10.31 13.28 15.77
CA GLY A 129 9.91 12.54 16.96
C GLY A 129 10.11 11.03 16.80
N PHE A 130 9.63 10.45 15.70
CA PHE A 130 9.87 9.04 15.38
C PHE A 130 11.35 8.74 15.18
N TRP A 131 12.10 9.63 14.51
CA TRP A 131 13.54 9.46 14.36
C TRP A 131 14.23 9.40 15.71
N LYS A 132 13.95 10.34 16.62
CA LYS A 132 14.54 10.37 17.96
C LYS A 132 14.29 9.08 18.74
N SER A 133 13.05 8.57 18.73
CA SER A 133 12.71 7.32 19.41
C SER A 133 13.42 6.12 18.80
N PHE A 134 13.39 5.99 17.47
CA PHE A 134 14.04 4.90 16.75
C PHE A 134 15.56 4.94 16.92
N ALA A 135 16.19 6.10 16.70
CA ALA A 135 17.63 6.28 16.77
C ALA A 135 18.17 6.00 18.19
N GLY A 136 17.42 6.41 19.22
CA GLY A 136 17.74 6.07 20.61
C GLY A 136 17.73 4.56 20.88
N GLU A 137 16.71 3.85 20.39
CA GLU A 137 16.60 2.39 20.52
C GLU A 137 17.63 1.64 19.65
N ALA A 138 17.96 2.19 18.48
CA ALA A 138 18.89 1.61 17.51
C ALA A 138 20.36 1.98 17.78
N GLY A 139 20.64 2.87 18.73
CA GLY A 139 21.99 3.37 19.02
C GLY A 139 22.59 4.20 17.87
N ILE A 140 21.76 4.91 17.11
CA ILE A 140 22.20 5.76 15.98
C ILE A 140 22.33 7.21 16.46
N GLU A 141 23.46 7.84 16.16
CA GLU A 141 23.69 9.27 16.42
C GLU A 141 23.46 10.12 15.17
N GLY A 142 23.02 11.36 15.36
CA GLY A 142 22.86 12.35 14.28
C GLY A 142 21.51 12.36 13.57
N PHE A 143 21.45 13.15 12.49
CA PHE A 143 20.27 13.35 11.62
C PHE A 143 18.96 13.76 12.33
N PRO A 144 18.98 14.67 13.32
CA PRO A 144 17.79 15.01 14.10
C PRO A 144 16.65 15.59 13.24
N ALA A 145 16.98 16.26 12.13
CA ALA A 145 16.01 16.94 11.27
C ALA A 145 15.66 16.12 10.01
N MET A 146 14.38 16.08 9.66
CA MET A 146 13.87 15.39 8.47
C MET A 146 14.52 15.89 7.19
N ALA A 147 14.72 17.21 7.07
CA ALA A 147 15.39 17.81 5.92
C ALA A 147 16.83 17.29 5.77
N GLU A 148 17.55 17.12 6.88
CA GLU A 148 18.89 16.55 6.88
C GLU A 148 18.85 15.08 6.43
N ARG A 149 17.89 14.29 6.97
CA ARG A 149 17.74 12.88 6.56
C ARG A 149 17.43 12.73 5.07
N ALA A 150 16.61 13.62 4.52
CA ALA A 150 16.31 13.63 3.09
C ALA A 150 17.53 14.01 2.25
N ALA A 151 18.30 15.03 2.68
CA ALA A 151 19.50 15.48 1.98
C ALA A 151 20.65 14.45 2.02
N ARG A 152 20.76 13.68 3.11
CA ARG A 152 21.78 12.66 3.35
C ARG A 152 21.20 11.24 3.25
N ARG A 153 20.29 11.02 2.31
CA ARG A 153 19.50 9.79 2.18
C ARG A 153 20.34 8.53 2.28
N GLU A 154 21.36 8.40 1.42
CA GLU A 154 22.17 7.18 1.34
C GLU A 154 22.85 6.87 2.67
N GLU A 155 23.46 7.88 3.30
CA GLU A 155 24.12 7.74 4.60
C GLU A 155 23.14 7.32 5.71
N VAL A 156 21.94 7.92 5.74
CA VAL A 156 20.89 7.53 6.70
C VAL A 156 20.45 6.09 6.48
N LEU A 157 20.24 5.68 5.23
CA LEU A 157 19.84 4.32 4.91
C LEU A 157 20.93 3.31 5.29
N ASP A 158 22.20 3.63 5.10
CA ASP A 158 23.32 2.77 5.47
C ASP A 158 23.41 2.58 6.99
N VAL A 159 23.34 3.65 7.78
CA VAL A 159 23.39 3.52 9.26
C VAL A 159 22.18 2.78 9.81
N VAL A 160 20.99 3.02 9.25
CA VAL A 160 19.76 2.31 9.64
C VAL A 160 19.86 0.83 9.30
N THR A 161 20.32 0.50 8.09
CA THR A 161 20.50 -0.88 7.64
C THR A 161 21.49 -1.62 8.53
N LYS A 162 22.63 -0.99 8.84
CA LYS A 162 23.65 -1.55 9.73
C LYS A 162 23.11 -1.81 11.14
N ALA A 163 22.35 -0.86 11.70
CA ALA A 163 21.76 -1.03 13.02
C ALA A 163 20.74 -2.18 13.04
N LEU A 164 19.83 -2.22 12.05
CA LEU A 164 18.79 -3.23 11.96
C LEU A 164 19.32 -4.65 11.72
N ALA A 165 20.52 -4.81 11.15
CA ALA A 165 21.18 -6.10 10.99
C ALA A 165 21.59 -6.79 12.30
N SER A 166 21.53 -6.09 13.45
CA SER A 166 21.91 -6.67 14.76
C SER A 166 20.87 -7.61 15.37
N ASP A 167 19.66 -7.66 14.84
CA ASP A 167 18.56 -8.45 15.41
C ASP A 167 17.52 -8.81 14.32
N THR A 168 16.58 -9.69 14.64
CA THR A 168 15.53 -10.16 13.72
C THR A 168 14.44 -9.10 13.51
N ALA A 169 13.76 -9.13 12.36
CA ALA A 169 12.66 -8.20 12.09
C ALA A 169 11.55 -8.26 13.15
N THR A 170 11.20 -9.44 13.65
CA THR A 170 10.19 -9.62 14.71
C THR A 170 10.62 -9.05 16.06
N ALA A 171 11.92 -9.15 16.40
CA ALA A 171 12.44 -8.57 17.63
C ALA A 171 12.46 -7.03 17.56
N TRP A 172 12.89 -6.46 16.42
CA TRP A 172 12.76 -5.02 16.18
C TRP A 172 11.31 -4.54 16.24
N GLU A 173 10.38 -5.22 15.58
CA GLU A 173 8.95 -4.88 15.66
C GLU A 173 8.48 -4.85 17.13
N THR A 174 8.90 -5.82 17.94
CA THR A 174 8.53 -5.91 19.37
C THR A 174 9.10 -4.74 20.18
N ARG A 175 10.34 -4.33 19.92
CA ARG A 175 11.01 -3.23 20.63
C ARG A 175 10.48 -1.85 20.22
N LEU A 176 10.15 -1.68 18.94
CA LEU A 176 9.68 -0.40 18.38
C LEU A 176 8.20 -0.13 18.65
N ARG A 177 7.37 -1.18 18.76
CA ARG A 177 5.93 -1.07 19.03
C ARG A 177 5.59 -0.21 20.27
N PRO A 178 6.15 -0.46 21.47
CA PRO A 178 5.85 0.37 22.65
C PRO A 178 6.34 1.82 22.54
N LEU A 179 7.29 2.10 21.63
CA LEU A 179 7.77 3.45 21.35
C LEU A 179 6.88 4.23 20.37
N GLY A 180 5.83 3.60 19.84
CA GLY A 180 4.93 4.19 18.84
C GLY A 180 5.57 4.40 17.46
N VAL A 181 6.74 3.80 17.21
CA VAL A 181 7.43 3.88 15.92
C VAL A 181 6.74 2.94 14.92
N PRO A 182 6.28 3.43 13.75
CA PRO A 182 5.67 2.57 12.74
C PRO A 182 6.67 1.58 12.15
N ALA A 183 6.56 0.33 12.56
CA ALA A 183 7.37 -0.76 12.05
C ALA A 183 6.60 -2.08 12.04
N ALA A 184 6.90 -2.95 11.07
CA ALA A 184 6.35 -4.31 11.01
C ALA A 184 7.31 -5.26 10.30
N ALA A 185 7.50 -6.46 10.85
CA ALA A 185 8.18 -7.54 10.15
C ALA A 185 7.38 -7.96 8.92
N VAL A 186 8.06 -8.17 7.80
CA VAL A 186 7.46 -8.68 6.56
C VAL A 186 7.01 -10.12 6.80
N ARG A 187 5.73 -10.39 6.54
CA ARG A 187 5.10 -11.70 6.73
C ARG A 187 4.65 -12.27 5.39
N THR A 188 4.74 -13.58 5.25
CA THR A 188 4.01 -14.32 4.20
C THR A 188 2.51 -14.30 4.48
N LEU A 189 1.68 -14.56 3.45
CA LEU A 189 0.23 -14.61 3.62
C LEU A 189 -0.21 -15.61 4.71
N PRO A 190 0.30 -16.86 4.78
CA PRO A 190 -0.05 -17.77 5.87
C PRO A 190 0.28 -17.24 7.26
N GLN A 191 1.45 -16.61 7.43
CA GLN A 191 1.86 -16.01 8.71
C GLN A 191 0.93 -14.84 9.09
N ALA A 192 0.54 -14.01 8.13
CA ALA A 192 -0.39 -12.90 8.35
C ALA A 192 -1.78 -13.41 8.76
N LEU A 193 -2.34 -14.40 8.06
CA LEU A 193 -3.64 -14.99 8.40
C LEU A 193 -3.62 -15.68 9.77
N ALA A 194 -2.53 -16.38 10.11
CA ALA A 194 -2.37 -17.00 11.42
C ALA A 194 -2.26 -15.98 12.55
N ALA A 195 -1.66 -14.81 12.29
CA ALA A 195 -1.55 -13.71 13.25
C ALA A 195 -2.84 -12.89 13.38
N THR A 196 -3.85 -13.13 12.55
CA THR A 196 -5.13 -12.38 12.55
C THR A 196 -6.33 -13.33 12.45
N PRO A 197 -6.46 -14.29 13.39
CA PRO A 197 -7.53 -15.29 13.34
C PRO A 197 -8.92 -14.66 13.41
N GLU A 198 -9.06 -13.50 14.03
CA GLU A 198 -10.32 -12.77 14.15
C GLU A 198 -10.80 -12.18 12.82
N ALA A 199 -9.97 -12.12 11.77
CA ALA A 199 -10.39 -11.75 10.43
C ALA A 199 -10.91 -12.93 9.60
N ILE A 200 -10.79 -14.16 10.11
CA ILE A 200 -11.24 -15.37 9.42
C ILE A 200 -12.62 -15.76 9.90
N VAL A 201 -13.53 -15.99 8.96
CA VAL A 201 -14.90 -16.45 9.20
C VAL A 201 -15.18 -17.72 8.43
N THR A 202 -16.22 -18.45 8.84
CA THR A 202 -16.68 -19.66 8.18
C THR A 202 -18.00 -19.38 7.46
N ALA A 203 -18.13 -19.84 6.23
CA ALA A 203 -19.36 -19.74 5.44
C ALA A 203 -19.64 -21.07 4.74
N GLY A 204 -20.58 -21.84 5.31
CA GLY A 204 -20.73 -23.25 4.96
C GLY A 204 -19.44 -24.02 5.28
N ASP A 205 -18.93 -24.77 4.31
CA ASP A 205 -17.69 -25.54 4.44
C ASP A 205 -16.42 -24.73 4.16
N PHE A 206 -16.54 -23.43 3.85
CA PHE A 206 -15.43 -22.58 3.45
C PHE A 206 -14.95 -21.70 4.60
N ARG A 207 -13.63 -21.45 4.64
CA ARG A 207 -13.02 -20.39 5.44
C ARG A 207 -12.65 -19.22 4.52
N LEU A 208 -12.98 -18.01 4.94
CA LEU A 208 -12.74 -16.80 4.14
C LEU A 208 -12.35 -15.62 5.02
N VAL A 209 -11.76 -14.60 4.39
CA VAL A 209 -11.47 -13.32 5.05
C VAL A 209 -12.77 -12.53 5.12
N ARG A 210 -13.15 -12.10 6.32
CA ARG A 210 -14.38 -11.34 6.56
C ARG A 210 -14.39 -10.01 5.79
N GLY A 211 -15.57 -9.40 5.66
CA GLY A 211 -15.69 -8.05 5.14
C GLY A 211 -14.90 -7.04 5.99
N PRO A 212 -14.21 -6.06 5.37
CA PRO A 212 -13.33 -5.13 6.11
C PRO A 212 -14.09 -4.04 6.86
N VAL A 213 -15.37 -3.80 6.54
CA VAL A 213 -16.21 -2.76 7.17
C VAL A 213 -16.93 -3.35 8.38
N ARG A 214 -16.66 -2.79 9.56
CA ARG A 214 -17.38 -3.13 10.80
C ARG A 214 -18.37 -2.02 11.13
N VAL A 215 -19.63 -2.40 11.31
CA VAL A 215 -20.72 -1.50 11.69
C VAL A 215 -21.16 -1.84 13.11
N ALA A 216 -21.12 -0.86 14.01
CA ALA A 216 -21.52 -1.09 15.39
C ALA A 216 -22.97 -1.58 15.47
N GLY A 217 -23.20 -2.69 16.19
CA GLY A 217 -24.53 -3.30 16.32
C GLY A 217 -24.99 -4.10 15.10
N TYR A 218 -24.15 -4.31 14.09
CA TYR A 218 -24.47 -5.11 12.92
C TYR A 218 -23.39 -6.16 12.67
N GLU A 219 -23.79 -7.43 12.74
CA GLU A 219 -22.95 -8.56 12.39
C GLU A 219 -23.38 -9.10 11.02
N PRO A 220 -22.49 -9.06 10.01
CA PRO A 220 -22.80 -9.57 8.68
C PRO A 220 -22.95 -11.09 8.70
N ALA A 221 -23.95 -11.59 7.97
CA ALA A 221 -24.09 -13.02 7.70
C ALA A 221 -23.18 -13.42 6.53
N TYR A 222 -22.35 -14.44 6.74
CA TYR A 222 -21.50 -15.01 5.70
C TYR A 222 -22.14 -16.29 5.16
N GLY A 223 -22.43 -16.31 3.86
CA GLY A 223 -22.93 -17.47 3.14
C GLY A 223 -21.88 -18.02 2.17
N PRO A 224 -22.02 -19.29 1.71
CA PRO A 224 -21.18 -19.80 0.64
C PRO A 224 -21.30 -18.90 -0.60
N PRO A 225 -20.26 -18.79 -1.44
CA PRO A 225 -20.36 -18.08 -2.70
C PRO A 225 -21.51 -18.66 -3.55
N PRO A 226 -22.17 -17.85 -4.39
CA PRO A 226 -23.16 -18.33 -5.34
C PRO A 226 -22.59 -19.33 -6.34
#